data_AF-A0A5K0YSH8-F1
#
_entry.id   AF-A0A5K0YSH8-F1
#
_cell.length_a   1.000
_cell.length_b   1.000
_cell.length_c   1.000
_cell.angle_alpha   90.00
_cell.angle_beta   90.00
_cell.angle_gamma   90.00
#
_symmetry.space_group_name_H-M   'P 1'
#
loop_
_entity.id
_entity.type
_entity.pdbx_description
1 polymer ?
#
loop_
_entity_poly.entity_id
_entity_poly.type
_entity_poly.pdbx_seq_one_letter_code
_entity_poly.pdbx_strand_id
1 'polypeptide(L)'
;FHSLHHSQVHTNFCLFMPIYDYMFGTVDKTTDSLYETSIDGREQMTDVVHLTHPTSIHSIWQIRFGFAYLAAEPYCTKWYFWLLWPFTAVLALLTWMFGATFTVEKIRLDKLKIQTWAIPRFCFQ
;
A
#
# COMPACT_ATOMS: atom_id res chain seq x y z
N PHE A 1 -15.72 4.16 5.35
CA PHE A 1 -16.04 2.72 5.41
C PHE A 1 -16.63 2.31 6.77
N HIS A 2 -15.83 2.02 7.81
CA HIS A 2 -16.35 1.43 9.06
C HIS A 2 -17.36 2.32 9.81
N SER A 3 -17.21 3.65 9.76
CA SER A 3 -18.20 4.56 10.33
C SER A 3 -19.60 4.35 9.74
N LEU A 4 -19.69 4.01 8.45
CA LEU A 4 -20.97 3.75 7.78
C LEU A 4 -21.63 2.47 8.26
N HIS A 5 -20.85 1.43 8.56
CA HIS A 5 -21.37 0.20 9.15
C HIS A 5 -22.09 0.44 10.49
N HIS A 6 -21.59 1.38 11.30
CA HIS A 6 -22.23 1.75 12.57
C HIS A 6 -23.43 2.68 12.39
N SER A 7 -23.44 3.53 11.35
CA SER A 7 -24.53 4.49 11.12
C SER A 7 -25.66 3.96 10.22
N GLN A 8 -25.38 3.00 9.34
CA GLN A 8 -26.30 2.43 8.36
C GLN A 8 -26.39 0.93 8.56
N VAL A 9 -27.61 0.41 8.60
CA VAL A 9 -27.84 -1.03 8.83
C VAL A 9 -27.53 -1.81 7.55
N HIS A 10 -27.00 -3.02 7.71
CA HIS A 10 -26.77 -3.99 6.62
C HIS A 10 -25.77 -3.56 5.53
N THR A 11 -24.76 -2.76 5.87
CA THR A 11 -23.71 -2.37 4.91
C THR A 11 -22.30 -2.53 5.51
N ASN A 12 -21.30 -2.63 4.64
CA ASN A 12 -19.87 -2.56 5.00
C ASN A 12 -19.47 -3.54 6.14
N PHE A 13 -19.78 -4.82 6.00
CA PHE A 13 -19.61 -5.83 7.06
C PHE A 13 -18.14 -6.20 7.31
N CYS A 14 -17.31 -6.20 6.27
CA CYS A 14 -15.95 -6.70 6.29
C CYS A 14 -14.94 -5.59 6.54
N LEU A 15 -14.63 -5.32 7.82
CA LEU A 15 -13.67 -4.29 8.23
C LEU A 15 -12.27 -4.50 7.65
N PHE A 16 -11.73 -5.72 7.76
CA PHE A 16 -10.34 -6.01 7.37
C PHE A 16 -10.18 -6.50 5.93
N MET A 17 -11.28 -6.92 5.30
CA MET A 17 -11.31 -7.42 3.93
C MET A 17 -12.49 -6.82 3.16
N PRO A 18 -12.50 -5.49 2.95
CA PRO A 18 -13.63 -4.79 2.31
C PRO A 18 -13.92 -5.29 0.89
N ILE A 19 -12.96 -5.96 0.24
CA ILE A 19 -13.16 -6.62 -1.06
C ILE A 19 -14.36 -7.56 -1.07
N TYR A 20 -14.65 -8.26 0.03
CA TYR A 20 -15.80 -9.15 0.10
C TYR A 20 -17.12 -8.39 0.07
N ASP A 21 -17.19 -7.21 0.70
CA ASP A 21 -18.40 -6.38 0.57
C ASP A 21 -18.62 -5.92 -0.87
N TYR A 22 -17.54 -5.62 -1.62
CA TYR A 22 -17.66 -5.27 -3.04
C TYR A 22 -18.14 -6.46 -3.87
N MET A 23 -17.61 -7.66 -3.62
CA MET A 23 -17.99 -8.88 -4.33
C MET A 23 -19.45 -9.27 -4.09
N PHE A 24 -19.93 -9.13 -2.85
CA PHE A 24 -21.30 -9.49 -2.46
C PHE A 24 -22.29 -8.33 -2.49
N GLY A 25 -21.86 -7.13 -2.93
CA GLY A 25 -22.73 -5.97 -3.12
C GLY A 25 -23.27 -5.37 -1.83
N THR A 26 -22.55 -5.52 -0.72
CA THR A 26 -22.92 -5.00 0.60
C THR A 26 -22.22 -3.67 0.95
N VAL A 27 -21.50 -3.06 -0.01
CA VAL A 27 -20.90 -1.74 0.16
C VAL A 27 -21.96 -0.64 0.12
N ASP A 28 -21.92 0.27 1.10
CA ASP A 28 -22.78 1.45 1.09
C ASP A 28 -22.39 2.41 -0.05
N LYS A 29 -23.38 2.95 -0.77
CA LYS A 29 -23.18 3.83 -1.94
C LYS A 29 -22.45 5.13 -1.61
N THR A 30 -22.53 5.61 -0.38
CA THR A 30 -21.87 6.83 0.09
C THR A 30 -20.46 6.59 0.62
N THR A 31 -19.97 5.35 0.55
CA THR A 31 -18.63 4.98 1.04
C THR A 31 -17.53 5.84 0.43
N ASP A 32 -17.56 6.04 -0.88
CA ASP A 32 -16.52 6.77 -1.60
C ASP A 32 -16.61 8.28 -1.33
N SER A 33 -17.81 8.87 -1.41
CA SER A 33 -18.01 10.30 -1.14
C SER A 33 -17.70 10.67 0.31
N LEU A 34 -18.02 9.79 1.27
CA LEU A 34 -17.64 9.98 2.67
C LEU A 34 -16.12 9.90 2.84
N TYR A 35 -15.46 8.99 2.14
CA TYR A 35 -14.00 8.91 2.15
C TYR A 35 -13.38 10.21 1.60
N GLU A 36 -13.81 10.68 0.44
CA GLU A 36 -13.35 11.92 -0.19
C GLU A 36 -13.55 13.13 0.74
N THR A 37 -14.74 13.28 1.30
CA THR A 37 -15.04 14.37 2.25
C THR A 37 -14.18 14.27 3.52
N SER A 38 -13.80 13.06 3.94
CA SER A 38 -12.97 12.87 5.13
C SER A 38 -11.49 13.20 4.90
N ILE A 39 -11.01 13.16 3.65
CA ILE A 39 -9.65 13.52 3.28
C ILE A 39 -9.54 14.97 2.82
N ASP A 40 -10.64 15.55 2.35
CA ASP A 40 -10.68 16.94 1.90
C ASP A 40 -10.28 17.91 3.02
N GLY A 41 -9.46 18.90 2.67
CA GLY A 41 -8.90 19.88 3.62
C GLY A 41 -7.90 19.31 4.66
N ARG A 42 -7.59 18.00 4.65
CA ARG A 42 -6.56 17.41 5.54
C ARG A 42 -5.20 17.36 4.86
N GLU A 43 -4.56 18.51 4.66
CA GLU A 43 -3.12 18.54 4.37
C GLU A 43 -2.34 18.09 5.61
N GLN A 44 -2.10 16.78 5.72
CA GLN A 44 -1.25 16.25 6.78
C GLN A 44 0.22 16.56 6.44
N MET A 45 0.72 17.65 7.00
CA MET A 45 2.17 17.91 7.03
C MET A 45 2.88 16.69 7.62
N THR A 46 3.88 16.19 6.90
CA THR A 46 4.68 15.04 7.28
C THR A 46 5.96 15.53 7.91
N ASP A 47 6.30 15.05 9.10
CA ASP A 47 7.46 15.52 9.82
C ASP A 47 8.75 14.86 9.31
N VAL A 48 8.66 13.58 8.93
CA VAL A 48 9.82 12.80 8.46
C VAL A 48 9.43 11.96 7.25
N VAL A 49 10.25 12.00 6.22
CA VAL A 49 10.11 11.16 5.02
C VAL A 49 11.34 10.25 4.89
N HIS A 50 11.10 8.94 4.88
CA HIS A 50 12.10 7.93 4.55
C HIS A 50 11.98 7.56 3.07
N LEU A 51 13.06 7.73 2.31
CA LEU A 51 13.10 7.34 0.90
C LEU A 51 13.64 5.92 0.78
N THR A 52 12.90 5.05 0.12
CA THR A 52 13.34 3.68 -0.21
C THR A 52 13.37 3.49 -1.71
N HIS A 53 14.32 2.69 -2.20
CA HIS A 53 14.41 2.31 -3.60
C HIS A 53 14.79 0.83 -3.70
N PRO A 54 14.28 0.11 -4.70
CA PRO A 54 14.66 -1.27 -4.92
C PRO A 54 16.10 -1.33 -5.46
N THR A 55 16.94 -2.17 -4.86
CA THR A 55 18.35 -2.40 -5.25
C THR A 55 18.49 -3.54 -6.27
N SER A 56 17.59 -4.51 -6.23
CA SER A 56 17.51 -5.64 -7.16
C SER A 56 16.07 -5.85 -7.63
N ILE A 57 15.86 -6.57 -8.74
CA ILE A 57 14.50 -6.90 -9.22
C ILE A 57 13.69 -7.62 -8.14
N HIS A 58 14.34 -8.48 -7.35
CA HIS A 58 13.69 -9.25 -6.29
C HIS A 58 13.47 -8.47 -4.99
N SER A 59 14.17 -7.35 -4.79
CA SER A 59 13.99 -6.48 -3.62
C SER A 59 12.60 -5.83 -3.58
N ILE A 60 11.87 -5.82 -4.69
CA ILE A 60 10.49 -5.31 -4.75
C ILE A 60 9.53 -6.03 -3.79
N TRP A 61 9.83 -7.29 -3.46
CA TRP A 61 9.06 -8.08 -2.51
C TRP A 61 9.20 -7.65 -1.06
N GLN A 62 10.21 -6.83 -0.75
CA GLN A 62 10.45 -6.26 0.57
C GLN A 62 9.62 -4.98 0.81
N ILE A 63 8.86 -4.52 -0.20
CA ILE A 63 7.92 -3.42 -0.04
C ILE A 63 6.71 -3.93 0.76
N ARG A 64 6.44 -3.28 1.91
CA ARG A 64 5.37 -3.67 2.85
C ARG A 64 3.96 -3.71 2.25
N PHE A 65 3.72 -2.96 1.18
CA PHE A 65 2.45 -2.97 0.45
C PHE A 65 2.11 -4.35 -0.14
N GLY A 66 3.12 -5.15 -0.52
CA GLY A 66 2.91 -6.48 -1.09
C GLY A 66 2.77 -7.56 -0.02
N PHE A 67 3.92 -8.00 0.52
CA PHE A 67 3.98 -9.10 1.49
C PHE A 67 4.61 -8.61 2.79
N ALA A 68 3.78 -8.28 3.78
CA ALA A 68 4.23 -7.84 5.09
C ALA A 68 5.20 -8.85 5.75
N TYR A 69 4.98 -10.15 5.53
CA TYR A 69 5.88 -11.20 5.98
C TYR A 69 7.30 -11.07 5.39
N LEU A 70 7.41 -10.85 4.07
CA LEU A 70 8.73 -10.73 3.43
C LEU A 70 9.46 -9.48 3.90
N ALA A 71 8.73 -8.36 4.03
CA ALA A 71 9.28 -7.09 4.50
C ALA A 71 9.71 -7.09 5.98
N ALA A 72 9.22 -8.06 6.78
CA ALA A 72 9.62 -8.22 8.18
C ALA A 72 10.93 -9.01 8.33
N GLU A 73 11.38 -9.71 7.29
CA GLU A 73 12.60 -10.49 7.29
C GLU A 73 13.72 -9.77 6.52
N PRO A 74 14.99 -9.97 6.88
CA PRO A 74 16.10 -9.43 6.10
C PRO A 74 16.09 -9.99 4.68
N TYR A 75 16.46 -9.16 3.70
CA TYR A 75 16.49 -9.56 2.31
C TYR A 75 17.44 -10.77 2.10
N CYS A 76 16.87 -11.85 1.59
CA CYS A 76 17.60 -13.06 1.24
C CYS A 76 17.01 -13.67 -0.04
N THR A 77 17.86 -14.13 -0.96
CA THR A 77 17.42 -14.77 -2.19
C THR A 77 16.88 -16.16 -1.87
N LYS A 78 15.56 -16.33 -1.98
CA LYS A 78 14.86 -17.61 -1.75
C LYS A 78 14.51 -18.28 -3.06
N TRP A 79 14.44 -19.62 -3.07
CA TRP A 79 14.20 -20.41 -4.28
C TRP A 79 12.88 -20.06 -4.99
N TYR A 80 11.83 -19.76 -4.24
CA TYR A 80 10.51 -19.47 -4.81
C TYR A 80 10.43 -18.12 -5.52
N PHE A 81 11.41 -17.24 -5.34
CA PHE A 81 11.51 -16.04 -6.16
C PHE A 81 11.72 -16.36 -7.64
N TRP A 82 12.35 -17.50 -7.93
CA TRP A 82 12.41 -18.01 -9.30
C TRP A 82 11.04 -18.39 -9.82
N LEU A 83 10.13 -18.94 -9.01
CA LEU A 83 8.76 -19.21 -9.45
C LEU A 83 7.97 -17.90 -9.70
N LEU A 84 8.22 -16.89 -8.88
CA LEU A 84 7.55 -15.59 -8.96
C LEU A 84 8.16 -14.63 -10.00
N TRP A 85 9.18 -15.07 -10.75
CA TRP A 85 9.89 -14.24 -11.72
C TRP A 85 8.98 -13.51 -12.74
N PRO A 86 7.94 -14.11 -13.34
CA PRO A 86 7.15 -13.39 -14.34
C PRO A 86 6.37 -12.25 -13.69
N PHE A 87 5.88 -12.45 -12.46
CA PHE A 87 5.21 -11.41 -11.70
C PHE A 87 6.18 -10.29 -11.31
N THR A 88 7.41 -10.64 -10.89
CA THR A 88 8.44 -9.60 -10.62
C THR A 88 8.75 -8.76 -11.83
N ALA A 89 8.83 -9.36 -13.03
CA ALA A 89 9.11 -8.65 -14.25
C ALA A 89 7.97 -7.67 -14.61
N VAL A 90 6.71 -8.10 -14.47
CA VAL A 90 5.54 -7.22 -14.65
C VAL A 90 5.58 -6.06 -13.67
N LEU A 91 5.82 -6.32 -12.38
CA LEU A 91 5.83 -5.27 -11.37
C LEU A 91 7.01 -4.30 -11.55
N ALA A 92 8.18 -4.81 -11.95
CA ALA A 92 9.34 -3.98 -12.32
C ALA A 92 9.02 -3.10 -13.54
N LEU A 93 8.32 -3.63 -14.54
CA LEU A 93 7.89 -2.88 -15.71
C LEU A 93 6.85 -1.80 -15.34
N LEU A 94 5.86 -2.12 -14.50
CA LEU A 94 4.88 -1.15 -14.01
C LEU A 94 5.57 -0.01 -13.25
N THR A 95 6.43 -0.35 -12.30
CA THR A 95 7.18 0.65 -11.52
C THR A 95 8.03 1.54 -12.44
N TRP A 96 8.71 0.96 -13.44
CA TRP A 96 9.45 1.72 -14.43
C TRP A 96 8.57 2.64 -15.29
N MET A 97 7.43 2.15 -15.79
CA MET A 97 6.50 2.95 -16.61
C MET A 97 5.89 4.12 -15.83
N PHE A 98 5.48 3.90 -14.58
CA PHE A 98 4.91 4.96 -13.76
C PHE A 98 5.97 5.98 -13.32
N GLY A 99 7.20 5.53 -13.04
CA GLY A 99 8.38 6.38 -12.79
C GLY A 99 8.27 7.39 -11.65
N ALA A 100 7.11 7.46 -10.99
CA ALA A 100 6.73 8.45 -10.01
C ALA A 100 6.94 7.91 -8.60
N THR A 101 7.46 8.76 -7.73
CA THR A 101 7.60 8.43 -6.31
C THR A 101 6.20 8.33 -5.70
N PHE A 102 5.95 7.25 -4.94
CA PHE A 102 4.66 7.04 -4.27
C PHE A 102 4.86 6.72 -2.80
N THR A 103 3.90 7.12 -1.96
CA THR A 103 3.92 6.81 -0.54
C THR A 103 3.52 5.35 -0.32
N VAL A 104 4.45 4.54 0.16
CA VAL A 104 4.21 3.12 0.51
C VAL A 104 3.49 3.00 1.84
N GLU A 105 3.90 3.83 2.80
CA GLU A 105 3.45 3.71 4.17
C GLU A 105 3.37 5.07 4.85
N LYS A 106 2.37 5.22 5.73
CA LYS A 106 2.19 6.36 6.62
C LYS A 106 2.05 5.84 8.05
N ILE A 107 2.99 6.16 8.92
CA ILE A 107 2.99 5.81 10.34
C ILE A 107 2.82 7.09 11.16
N ARG A 108 1.97 7.03 12.18
CA ARG A 108 1.86 8.08 13.19
C ARG A 108 2.35 7.54 14.52
N LEU A 109 3.43 8.11 15.02
CA LEU A 109 3.99 7.82 16.33
C LEU A 109 3.75 9.04 17.24
N ASP A 110 2.66 8.99 18.01
CA ASP A 110 2.18 10.13 18.82
C ASP A 110 1.98 11.41 17.99
N LYS A 111 2.90 12.38 18.13
CA LYS A 111 2.93 13.63 17.37
C LYS A 111 3.71 13.54 16.07
N LEU A 112 4.59 12.54 15.94
CA LEU A 112 5.48 12.38 14.80
C LEU A 112 4.77 11.63 13.66
N LYS A 113 4.67 12.26 12.49
CA LYS A 113 4.15 11.65 11.27
C LYS A 113 5.31 11.27 10.37
N ILE A 114 5.49 9.97 10.20
CA ILE A 114 6.53 9.39 9.36
C ILE A 114 5.88 8.84 8.10
N GLN A 115 6.46 9.12 6.94
CA GLN A 115 6.09 8.47 5.69
C GLN A 115 7.28 7.78 5.05
N THR A 116 7.02 6.65 4.41
CA THR A 116 8.00 5.95 3.58
C THR A 116 7.59 6.10 2.13
N TRP A 117 8.46 6.69 1.32
CA TRP A 117 8.22 6.90 -0.11
C TRP A 117 9.10 5.95 -0.92
N ALA A 118 8.49 5.19 -1.83
CA ALA A 118 9.23 4.35 -2.76
C ALA A 118 9.52 5.11 -4.04
N ILE A 119 10.79 5.13 -4.42
CA ILE A 119 11.26 5.63 -5.70
C ILE A 119 11.37 4.41 -6.63
N PRO A 120 10.55 4.33 -7.69
CA PRO A 120 10.50 3.17 -8.58
C PRO A 120 11.66 3.16 -9.59
N ARG A 121 12.89 3.39 -9.11
CA ARG A 121 14.11 3.34 -9.92
C ARG A 121 15.02 2.26 -9.36
N PHE A 122 15.23 1.21 -10.15
CA PHE A 122 16.24 0.21 -9.87
C PHE A 122 17.60 0.82 -10.20
N CYS A 123 18.38 1.17 -9.17
CA CYS A 123 19.80 1.47 -9.35
C CYS A 123 20.58 0.17 -9.26
N PHE A 124 21.13 -0.28 -10.37
CA PHE A 124 22.23 -1.24 -10.35
C PHE A 124 23.46 -0.46 -9.89
N GLN A 125 23.91 -0.73 -8.66
CA GLN A 125 25.20 -0.25 -8.18
C GLN A 125 26.32 -1.14 -8.73
#